data_AF-A0A2J2HAR8-F1
#
_entry.id   AF-A0A2J2HAR8-F1
#
_cell.length_a   1.000
_cell.length_b   1.000
_cell.length_c   1.000
_cell.angle_alpha   90.00
_cell.angle_beta   90.00
_cell.angle_gamma   90.00
#
_symmetry.space_group_name_H-M   'P 1'
#
loop_
_entity.id
_entity.type
_entity.pdbx_description
1 polymer ?
#
loop_
_entity_poly.entity_id
_entity_poly.type
_entity_poly.pdbx_seq_one_letter_code
_entity_poly.pdbx_strand_id
1 'polypeptide(L)'
;KARRFGIQTNGLLARRLPPEYWRRFDVVLLSIDGVEEVTDRYRGRGVYRSVVRTLRWLKDEVRCGCEVIARMAVGRASDIYRDVSHLLSLGFDKVHWQLNAVWTDEWGPDEFLRWARSSYLPGVARLRDWFLDEARRGRLLGIVPFLGIYRAMLVRPYTWVPCGAGRDAFAVNTDGRILACPIAVSERWAAVGDVKRGIDAVGLKLDERCSYCEYRHVCGGRCLYTHYEKYWGDGGFEAVCEVTKSTIKILEEGRPVLEDLLSRGVLRREDLDYEPTLDSTEVIP
;
A
#
# COMPACT_ATOMS: atom_id res chain seq x y z
N LYS A 1 6.38 -25.15 6.10
CA LYS A 1 7.12 -24.59 4.94
C LYS A 1 6.38 -23.35 4.45
N ALA A 2 7.09 -22.29 4.03
CA ALA A 2 6.48 -21.09 3.44
C ALA A 2 5.70 -21.44 2.16
N ARG A 3 4.57 -20.76 1.95
CA ARG A 3 3.67 -21.00 0.80
C ARG A 3 3.76 -19.94 -0.30
N ARG A 4 4.29 -18.76 0.01
CA ARG A 4 4.40 -17.61 -0.89
C ARG A 4 5.73 -16.89 -0.61
N PHE A 5 6.39 -16.41 -1.65
CA PHE A 5 7.62 -15.62 -1.59
C PHE A 5 7.42 -14.28 -2.30
N GLY A 6 7.74 -13.18 -1.61
CA GLY A 6 7.72 -11.84 -2.17
C GLY A 6 9.09 -11.17 -2.10
N ILE A 7 9.34 -10.23 -3.01
CA ILE A 7 10.53 -9.37 -2.97
C ILE A 7 10.15 -7.92 -3.27
N GLN A 8 10.68 -6.98 -2.49
CA GLN A 8 10.64 -5.55 -2.79
C GLN A 8 12.04 -5.07 -3.19
N THR A 9 12.14 -4.30 -4.26
CA THR A 9 13.42 -3.80 -4.79
C THR A 9 13.28 -2.43 -5.46
N ASN A 10 14.39 -1.70 -5.57
CA ASN A 10 14.47 -0.51 -6.41
C ASN A 10 14.66 -0.85 -7.90
N GLY A 11 14.81 -2.13 -8.24
CA GLY A 11 14.88 -2.64 -9.61
C GLY A 11 16.19 -2.36 -10.35
N LEU A 12 17.14 -1.61 -9.77
CA LEU A 12 18.34 -1.14 -10.49
C LEU A 12 19.33 -2.27 -10.79
N LEU A 13 19.42 -3.26 -9.91
CA LEU A 13 20.35 -4.38 -10.00
C LEU A 13 19.62 -5.72 -10.23
N ALA A 14 18.41 -5.70 -10.78
CA ALA A 14 17.57 -6.90 -10.90
C ALA A 14 18.28 -8.06 -11.64
N ARG A 15 19.08 -7.73 -12.66
CA ARG A 15 19.86 -8.71 -13.44
C ARG A 15 21.02 -9.36 -12.69
N ARG A 16 21.34 -8.94 -11.46
CA ARG A 16 22.32 -9.62 -10.61
C ARG A 16 21.75 -10.87 -9.94
N LEU A 17 20.43 -10.97 -9.83
CA LEU A 17 19.77 -12.19 -9.37
C LEU A 17 19.40 -13.04 -10.60
N PRO A 18 19.83 -14.32 -10.65
CA PRO A 18 19.54 -15.17 -11.80
C PRO A 18 18.03 -15.35 -12.07
N PRO A 19 17.59 -15.46 -13.34
CA PRO A 19 16.18 -15.57 -13.72
C PRO A 19 15.40 -16.69 -13.02
N GLU A 20 16.04 -17.80 -12.69
CA GLU A 20 15.43 -18.94 -12.00
C GLU A 20 14.94 -18.60 -10.58
N TYR A 21 15.56 -17.62 -9.90
CA TYR A 21 15.08 -17.15 -8.61
C TYR A 21 13.90 -16.20 -8.78
N TRP A 22 13.91 -15.36 -9.81
CA TRP A 22 12.77 -14.48 -10.09
C TRP A 22 11.48 -15.26 -10.30
N ARG A 23 11.54 -16.39 -11.03
CA ARG A 23 10.40 -17.28 -11.26
C ARG A 23 9.86 -17.98 -9.99
N ARG A 24 10.59 -17.89 -8.86
CA ARG A 24 10.17 -18.46 -7.58
C ARG A 24 9.44 -17.46 -6.68
N PHE A 25 9.46 -16.17 -7.03
CA PHE A 25 8.63 -15.19 -6.35
C PHE A 25 7.21 -15.26 -6.90
N ASP A 26 6.24 -15.10 -6.01
CA ASP A 26 4.84 -14.93 -6.35
C ASP A 26 4.50 -13.44 -6.57
N VAL A 27 5.24 -12.55 -5.89
CA VAL A 27 5.04 -11.10 -5.95
C VAL A 27 6.37 -10.34 -5.97
N VAL A 28 6.46 -9.32 -6.83
CA VAL A 28 7.62 -8.43 -6.97
C VAL A 28 7.15 -6.98 -6.86
N LEU A 29 7.61 -6.27 -5.84
CA LEU A 29 7.34 -4.84 -5.67
C LEU A 29 8.52 -4.04 -6.24
N LEU A 30 8.29 -3.26 -7.29
CA LEU A 30 9.28 -2.35 -7.86
C LEU A 30 9.03 -0.92 -7.39
N SER A 31 10.06 -0.29 -6.84
CA SER A 31 9.95 1.05 -6.28
C SER A 31 9.97 2.11 -7.39
N ILE A 32 8.81 2.71 -7.69
CA ILE A 32 8.58 3.70 -8.76
C ILE A 32 7.40 4.58 -8.35
N ASP A 33 7.52 5.90 -8.49
CA ASP A 33 6.58 6.84 -7.86
C ASP A 33 5.57 7.45 -8.84
N GLY A 34 5.69 7.17 -10.14
CA GLY A 34 4.77 7.70 -11.15
C GLY A 34 5.46 7.88 -12.50
N VAL A 35 5.18 9.01 -13.15
CA VAL A 35 5.88 9.42 -14.38
C VAL A 35 7.38 9.64 -14.13
N GLU A 36 8.15 9.75 -15.22
CA GLU A 36 9.62 9.93 -15.17
C GLU A 36 10.03 11.11 -14.30
N GLU A 37 9.37 12.27 -14.47
CA GLU A 37 9.67 13.48 -13.70
C GLU A 37 9.54 13.26 -12.19
N VAL A 38 8.46 12.64 -11.73
CA VAL A 38 8.19 12.40 -10.30
C VAL A 38 9.18 11.37 -9.74
N THR A 39 9.33 10.25 -10.44
CA THR A 39 10.22 9.17 -9.99
C THR A 39 11.66 9.66 -9.91
N ASP A 40 12.15 10.35 -10.94
CA ASP A 40 13.53 10.81 -10.97
C ASP A 40 13.79 11.95 -9.97
N ARG A 41 12.77 12.76 -9.66
CA ARG A 41 12.84 13.79 -8.62
C ARG A 41 13.09 13.19 -7.24
N TYR A 42 12.38 12.13 -6.88
CA TYR A 42 12.47 11.54 -5.54
C TYR A 42 13.53 10.43 -5.43
N ARG A 43 13.81 9.70 -6.52
CA ARG A 43 14.69 8.51 -6.50
C ARG A 43 16.00 8.70 -7.24
N GLY A 44 16.16 9.80 -7.97
CA GLY A 44 17.36 10.13 -8.73
C GLY A 44 17.21 9.93 -10.23
N ARG A 45 17.97 10.71 -11.00
CA ARG A 45 17.91 10.74 -12.46
C ARG A 45 18.16 9.35 -13.08
N GLY A 46 17.27 8.94 -13.99
CA GLY A 46 17.36 7.69 -14.73
C GLY A 46 16.83 6.46 -13.98
N VAL A 47 16.33 6.62 -12.75
CA VAL A 47 15.73 5.51 -11.99
C VAL A 47 14.46 5.04 -12.65
N TYR A 48 13.58 5.95 -13.09
CA TYR A 48 12.36 5.59 -13.80
C TYR A 48 12.63 4.64 -14.97
N ARG A 49 13.54 5.04 -15.87
CA ARG A 49 13.88 4.25 -17.07
C ARG A 49 14.46 2.90 -16.69
N SER A 50 15.25 2.84 -15.62
CA SER A 50 15.84 1.59 -15.14
C SER A 50 14.78 0.64 -14.60
N VAL A 51 13.82 1.14 -13.82
CA VAL A 51 12.71 0.35 -13.30
C VAL A 51 11.79 -0.14 -14.42
N VAL A 52 11.46 0.70 -15.40
CA VAL A 52 10.66 0.30 -16.56
C VAL A 52 11.36 -0.78 -17.39
N ARG A 53 12.69 -0.70 -17.56
CA ARG A 53 13.47 -1.78 -18.18
C ARG A 53 13.41 -3.07 -17.36
N THR A 54 13.46 -2.98 -16.03
CA THR A 54 13.33 -4.14 -15.14
C THR A 54 11.94 -4.77 -15.23
N LEU A 55 10.87 -3.97 -15.27
CA LEU A 55 9.50 -4.47 -15.48
C LEU A 55 9.40 -5.27 -16.79
N ARG A 56 9.86 -4.69 -17.90
CA ARG A 56 9.86 -5.37 -19.22
C ARG A 56 10.72 -6.63 -19.21
N TRP A 57 11.90 -6.57 -18.60
CA TRP A 57 12.77 -7.74 -18.46
C TRP A 57 12.10 -8.87 -17.67
N LEU A 58 11.42 -8.56 -16.56
CA LEU A 58 10.68 -9.56 -15.76
C LEU A 58 9.53 -10.19 -16.54
N LYS A 59 8.76 -9.39 -17.29
CA LYS A 59 7.58 -9.85 -18.03
C LYS A 59 7.93 -10.56 -19.34
N ASP A 60 8.84 -10.00 -20.13
CA ASP A 60 9.07 -10.41 -21.51
C ASP A 60 10.20 -11.46 -21.64
N GLU A 61 11.31 -11.23 -20.93
CA GLU A 61 12.53 -12.06 -21.02
C GLU A 61 12.54 -13.18 -19.96
N VAL A 62 12.35 -12.83 -18.68
CA VAL A 62 12.30 -13.82 -17.60
C VAL A 62 11.00 -14.63 -17.67
N ARG A 63 9.91 -13.98 -18.09
CA ARG A 63 8.53 -14.49 -18.05
C ARG A 63 8.18 -15.00 -16.67
N CYS A 64 8.42 -14.12 -15.69
CA CYS A 64 8.06 -14.40 -14.31
C CYS A 64 6.54 -14.60 -14.21
N GLY A 65 6.09 -15.67 -13.56
CA GLY A 65 4.69 -15.87 -13.21
C GLY A 65 4.23 -15.04 -12.01
N CYS A 66 5.07 -14.12 -11.55
CA CYS A 66 4.82 -13.27 -10.40
C CYS A 66 3.92 -12.08 -10.75
N GLU A 67 3.16 -11.62 -9.77
CA GLU A 67 2.50 -10.32 -9.80
C GLU A 67 3.54 -9.21 -9.59
N VAL A 68 3.60 -8.23 -10.50
CA VAL A 68 4.51 -7.09 -10.39
C VAL A 68 3.73 -5.86 -9.94
N ILE A 69 4.04 -5.37 -8.74
CA ILE A 69 3.38 -4.23 -8.10
C ILE A 69 4.27 -2.99 -8.18
N ALA A 70 3.74 -1.88 -8.70
CA ALA A 70 4.40 -0.59 -8.59
C ALA A 70 4.24 -0.09 -7.15
N ARG A 71 5.36 0.21 -6.51
CA ARG A 71 5.43 0.66 -5.13
C ARG A 71 5.84 2.13 -5.06
N MET A 72 4.86 3.00 -4.87
CA MET A 72 5.03 4.44 -4.83
C MET A 72 5.23 4.95 -3.40
N ALA A 73 5.99 6.03 -3.25
CA ALA A 73 5.93 6.97 -2.14
C ALA A 73 5.40 8.30 -2.70
N VAL A 74 4.25 8.74 -2.21
CA VAL A 74 3.52 9.89 -2.78
C VAL A 74 3.85 11.15 -1.98
N GLY A 75 4.60 12.05 -2.61
CA GLY A 75 4.92 13.39 -2.10
C GLY A 75 4.30 14.52 -2.93
N ARG A 76 4.69 15.77 -2.67
CA ARG A 76 4.09 17.00 -3.23
C ARG A 76 4.06 17.06 -4.75
N ALA A 77 5.08 16.52 -5.41
CA ALA A 77 5.20 16.56 -6.86
C ALA A 77 4.29 15.54 -7.58
N SER A 78 3.64 14.65 -6.83
CA SER A 78 2.79 13.59 -7.37
C SER A 78 1.40 14.12 -7.71
N ASP A 79 0.83 13.58 -8.79
CA ASP A 79 -0.60 13.65 -9.08
C ASP A 79 -1.10 12.21 -9.09
N ILE A 80 -1.88 11.84 -8.08
CA ILE A 80 -2.20 10.43 -7.86
C ILE A 80 -2.95 9.80 -9.03
N TYR A 81 -3.81 10.56 -9.72
CA TYR A 81 -4.53 10.04 -10.88
C TYR A 81 -3.57 9.80 -12.05
N ARG A 82 -2.76 10.80 -12.41
CA ARG A 82 -1.77 10.71 -13.50
C ARG A 82 -0.79 9.57 -13.23
N ASP A 83 -0.23 9.54 -12.02
CA ASP A 83 0.88 8.65 -11.69
C ASP A 83 0.41 7.19 -11.59
N VAL A 84 -0.74 6.92 -10.95
CA VAL A 84 -1.32 5.56 -10.90
C VAL A 84 -1.76 5.08 -12.29
N SER A 85 -2.46 5.93 -13.06
CA SER A 85 -2.91 5.55 -14.41
C SER A 85 -1.75 5.29 -15.36
N HIS A 86 -0.70 6.10 -15.27
CA HIS A 86 0.55 5.89 -16.02
C HIS A 86 1.17 4.54 -15.69
N LEU A 87 1.33 4.21 -14.41
CA LEU A 87 1.95 2.95 -13.99
C LEU A 87 1.12 1.72 -14.42
N LEU A 88 -0.21 1.77 -14.28
CA LEU A 88 -1.07 0.70 -14.82
C LEU A 88 -0.93 0.57 -16.34
N SER A 89 -0.80 1.69 -17.08
CA SER A 89 -0.62 1.66 -18.54
C SER A 89 0.72 1.06 -19.00
N LEU A 90 1.75 1.09 -18.15
CA LEU A 90 3.04 0.45 -18.41
C LEU A 90 2.98 -1.08 -18.27
N GLY A 91 1.89 -1.61 -17.72
CA GLY A 91 1.69 -3.04 -17.51
C GLY A 91 2.08 -3.52 -16.11
N PHE A 92 2.11 -2.67 -15.09
CA PHE A 92 2.11 -3.16 -13.70
C PHE A 92 0.77 -3.86 -13.39
N ASP A 93 0.83 -4.99 -12.67
CA ASP A 93 -0.38 -5.75 -12.32
C ASP A 93 -1.18 -5.04 -11.23
N LYS A 94 -0.47 -4.39 -10.30
CA LYS A 94 -1.05 -3.55 -9.26
C LYS A 94 -0.21 -2.30 -9.02
N VAL A 95 -0.83 -1.28 -8.43
CA VAL A 95 -0.20 -0.06 -7.95
C VAL A 95 -0.59 0.14 -6.49
N HIS A 96 0.43 0.33 -5.66
CA HIS A 96 0.32 0.58 -4.23
C HIS A 96 1.09 1.85 -3.88
N TRP A 97 0.51 2.71 -3.06
CA TRP A 97 1.19 3.90 -2.56
C TRP A 97 1.00 4.10 -1.07
N GLN A 98 1.93 4.85 -0.49
CA GLN A 98 1.81 5.44 0.84
C GLN A 98 2.06 6.94 0.72
N LEU A 99 1.43 7.72 1.59
CA LEU A 99 1.65 9.16 1.67
C LEU A 99 2.93 9.48 2.43
N ASN A 100 3.69 10.46 1.93
CA ASN A 100 4.88 10.97 2.60
C ASN A 100 4.49 11.80 3.84
N ALA A 101 4.23 11.12 4.96
CA ALA A 101 3.71 11.72 6.20
C ALA A 101 4.59 11.47 7.45
N VAL A 102 5.75 10.85 7.28
CA VAL A 102 6.70 10.52 8.35
C VAL A 102 8.12 10.78 7.85
N TRP A 103 9.00 11.34 8.68
CA TRP A 103 10.40 11.66 8.35
C TRP A 103 10.57 12.51 7.10
N THR A 104 9.73 13.53 6.97
CA THR A 104 9.76 14.45 5.85
C THR A 104 9.75 15.89 6.33
N ASP A 105 10.59 16.70 5.68
CA ASP A 105 10.61 18.15 5.79
C ASP A 105 9.88 18.80 4.62
N GLU A 106 9.24 18.00 3.77
CA GLU A 106 8.53 18.48 2.59
C GLU A 106 7.42 19.45 3.01
N TRP A 107 6.63 19.10 4.02
CA TRP A 107 5.49 19.86 4.53
C TRP A 107 5.24 19.58 6.02
N GLY A 108 4.48 20.45 6.67
CA GLY A 108 3.80 20.17 7.94
C GLY A 108 2.33 19.74 7.74
N PRO A 109 1.61 19.41 8.82
CA PRO A 109 0.22 18.92 8.78
C PRO A 109 -0.74 19.80 7.98
N ASP A 110 -0.70 21.12 8.17
CA ASP A 110 -1.62 22.04 7.49
C ASP A 110 -1.39 22.09 5.98
N GLU A 111 -0.13 22.01 5.56
CA GLU A 111 0.23 22.03 4.16
C GLU A 111 -0.07 20.70 3.48
N PHE A 112 0.20 19.59 4.17
CA PHE A 112 -0.24 18.26 3.76
C PHE A 112 -1.75 18.22 3.54
N LEU A 113 -2.56 18.77 4.46
CA LEU A 113 -4.01 18.85 4.31
C LEU A 113 -4.43 19.72 3.13
N ARG A 114 -3.80 20.88 2.93
CA ARG A 114 -4.08 21.73 1.77
C ARG A 114 -3.81 21.00 0.46
N TRP A 115 -2.64 20.35 0.33
CA TRP A 115 -2.30 19.53 -0.82
C TRP A 115 -3.28 18.36 -1.00
N ALA A 116 -3.66 17.70 0.10
CA ALA A 116 -4.56 16.57 0.04
C ALA A 116 -5.94 16.98 -0.52
N ARG A 117 -6.48 18.12 -0.04
CA ARG A 117 -7.77 18.66 -0.48
C ARG A 117 -7.74 19.19 -1.91
N SER A 118 -6.66 19.86 -2.31
CA SER A 118 -6.57 20.50 -3.63
C SER A 118 -6.12 19.57 -4.77
N SER A 119 -5.43 18.47 -4.45
CA SER A 119 -4.82 17.58 -5.44
C SER A 119 -5.12 16.10 -5.20
N TYR A 120 -4.72 15.55 -4.06
CA TYR A 120 -4.79 14.09 -3.81
C TYR A 120 -6.23 13.55 -3.84
N LEU A 121 -7.13 14.09 -3.01
CA LEU A 121 -8.51 13.61 -2.87
C LEU A 121 -9.32 13.74 -4.16
N PRO A 122 -9.24 14.85 -4.93
CA PRO A 122 -9.81 14.90 -6.27
C PRO A 122 -9.27 13.82 -7.21
N GLY A 123 -7.96 13.53 -7.15
CA GLY A 123 -7.35 12.45 -7.92
C GLY A 123 -7.85 11.06 -7.51
N VAL A 124 -8.04 10.81 -6.21
CA VAL A 124 -8.66 9.58 -5.69
C VAL A 124 -10.07 9.41 -6.22
N ALA A 125 -10.90 10.47 -6.25
CA ALA A 125 -12.26 10.40 -6.80
C ALA A 125 -12.26 10.03 -8.29
N ARG A 126 -11.36 10.62 -9.08
CA ARG A 126 -11.20 10.26 -10.49
C ARG A 126 -10.72 8.83 -10.70
N LEU A 127 -9.80 8.34 -9.86
CA LEU A 127 -9.36 6.95 -9.88
C LEU A 127 -10.53 6.01 -9.54
N ARG A 128 -11.38 6.39 -8.57
CA ARG A 128 -12.56 5.60 -8.21
C ARG A 128 -13.51 5.49 -9.40
N ASP A 129 -13.81 6.58 -10.08
CA ASP A 129 -14.70 6.55 -11.24
C ASP A 129 -14.17 5.61 -12.33
N TRP A 130 -12.87 5.69 -12.61
CA TRP A 130 -12.21 4.77 -13.53
C TRP A 130 -12.25 3.31 -13.05
N PHE A 131 -12.02 3.05 -11.76
CA PHE A 131 -12.13 1.72 -11.17
C PHE A 131 -13.55 1.15 -11.34
N LEU A 132 -14.59 1.95 -11.10
CA LEU A 132 -15.99 1.53 -11.26
C LEU A 132 -16.36 1.29 -12.72
N ASP A 133 -15.85 2.10 -13.65
CA ASP A 133 -16.07 1.90 -15.09
C ASP A 133 -15.47 0.59 -15.58
N GLU A 134 -14.30 0.22 -15.06
CA GLU A 134 -13.67 -1.07 -15.34
C GLU A 134 -14.40 -2.22 -14.67
N ALA A 135 -14.86 -2.02 -13.43
CA ALA A 135 -15.66 -3.00 -12.70
C ALA A 135 -16.96 -3.34 -13.44
N ARG A 136 -17.62 -2.35 -14.05
CA ARG A 136 -18.80 -2.55 -14.93
C ARG A 136 -18.50 -3.42 -16.15
N ARG A 137 -17.25 -3.48 -16.58
CA ARG A 137 -16.75 -4.35 -17.67
C ARG A 137 -16.29 -5.72 -17.16
N GLY A 138 -16.49 -6.03 -15.88
CA GLY A 138 -16.05 -7.28 -15.24
C GLY A 138 -14.57 -7.30 -14.90
N ARG A 139 -13.88 -6.15 -14.86
CA ARG A 139 -12.45 -6.06 -14.59
C ARG A 139 -12.17 -5.14 -13.40
N LEU A 140 -11.52 -5.65 -12.36
CA LEU A 140 -11.02 -4.80 -11.28
C LEU A 140 -9.62 -4.31 -11.60
N LEU A 141 -9.40 -2.99 -11.51
CA LEU A 141 -8.07 -2.43 -11.63
C LEU A 141 -7.25 -2.79 -10.39
N GLY A 142 -5.95 -3.05 -10.57
CA GLY A 142 -5.01 -3.36 -9.49
C GLY A 142 -4.67 -2.16 -8.60
N ILE A 143 -5.64 -1.37 -8.15
CA ILE A 143 -5.42 -0.21 -7.27
C ILE A 143 -5.50 -0.70 -5.82
N VAL A 144 -4.34 -0.97 -5.21
CA VAL A 144 -4.25 -1.71 -3.94
C VAL A 144 -5.07 -1.06 -2.80
N PRO A 145 -5.01 0.27 -2.60
CA PRO A 145 -5.86 0.90 -1.58
C PRO A 145 -7.35 0.69 -1.81
N PHE A 146 -7.81 0.65 -3.07
CA PHE A 146 -9.23 0.47 -3.36
C PHE A 146 -9.65 -0.97 -3.13
N LEU A 147 -8.83 -1.93 -3.56
CA LEU A 147 -9.05 -3.35 -3.30
C LEU A 147 -9.17 -3.61 -1.80
N GLY A 148 -8.27 -3.06 -0.98
CA GLY A 148 -8.30 -3.24 0.46
C GLY A 148 -9.44 -2.52 1.18
N ILE A 149 -9.83 -1.31 0.73
CA ILE A 149 -10.95 -0.57 1.32
C ILE A 149 -12.29 -1.21 0.94
N TYR A 150 -12.50 -1.56 -0.33
CA TYR A 150 -13.73 -2.23 -0.76
C TYR A 150 -13.88 -3.63 -0.18
N ARG A 151 -12.78 -4.39 -0.03
CA ARG A 151 -12.78 -5.64 0.75
C ARG A 151 -13.36 -5.41 2.14
N ALA A 152 -12.89 -4.36 2.82
CA ALA A 152 -13.29 -4.03 4.17
C ALA A 152 -14.78 -3.64 4.29
N MET A 153 -15.27 -2.89 3.30
CA MET A 153 -16.66 -2.44 3.23
C MET A 153 -17.65 -3.53 2.83
N LEU A 154 -17.30 -4.40 1.87
CA LEU A 154 -18.25 -5.28 1.17
C LEU A 154 -18.08 -6.76 1.51
N VAL A 155 -16.88 -7.19 1.89
CA VAL A 155 -16.56 -8.61 2.07
C VAL A 155 -16.40 -8.95 3.55
N ARG A 156 -15.37 -8.41 4.19
CA ARG A 156 -15.09 -8.64 5.61
C ARG A 156 -14.38 -7.42 6.19
N PRO A 157 -14.72 -6.94 7.40
CA PRO A 157 -14.06 -5.79 8.01
C PRO A 157 -12.65 -6.12 8.52
N TYR A 158 -11.87 -5.10 8.88
CA TYR A 158 -10.60 -5.27 9.58
C TYR A 158 -10.77 -5.27 11.11
N THR A 159 -10.16 -6.24 11.76
CA THR A 159 -10.07 -6.32 13.23
C THR A 159 -8.74 -5.75 13.76
N TRP A 160 -7.76 -5.52 12.89
CA TRP A 160 -6.44 -4.99 13.21
C TRP A 160 -5.90 -4.11 12.07
N VAL A 161 -4.70 -3.56 12.19
CA VAL A 161 -4.08 -2.80 11.11
C VAL A 161 -3.96 -3.68 9.86
N PRO A 162 -4.29 -3.18 8.66
CA PRO A 162 -4.42 -4.04 7.47
C PRO A 162 -3.14 -4.76 7.05
N CYS A 163 -1.97 -4.20 7.35
CA CYS A 163 -0.67 -4.83 7.07
C CYS A 163 -0.34 -5.99 8.03
N GLY A 164 -1.15 -6.23 9.06
CA GLY A 164 -0.95 -7.30 10.04
C GLY A 164 0.16 -7.05 11.07
N ALA A 165 0.85 -5.90 11.00
CA ALA A 165 2.00 -5.59 11.85
C ALA A 165 1.70 -5.83 13.34
N GLY A 166 2.57 -6.58 14.01
CA GLY A 166 2.49 -6.86 15.45
C GLY A 166 1.45 -7.90 15.85
N ARG A 167 0.80 -8.57 14.88
CA ARG A 167 -0.09 -9.72 15.13
C ARG A 167 0.13 -10.85 14.14
N ASP A 168 -0.12 -10.58 12.87
CA ASP A 168 -0.08 -11.58 11.79
C ASP A 168 1.17 -11.43 10.92
N ALA A 169 1.84 -10.28 11.00
CA ALA A 169 3.06 -9.97 10.27
C ALA A 169 4.15 -9.43 11.21
N PHE A 170 5.35 -9.98 11.04
CA PHE A 170 6.56 -9.62 11.78
C PHE A 170 7.73 -9.47 10.82
N ALA A 171 8.68 -8.61 11.15
CA ALA A 171 9.92 -8.45 10.42
C ALA A 171 11.07 -9.09 11.21
N VAL A 172 11.98 -9.75 10.51
CA VAL A 172 13.23 -10.22 11.10
C VAL A 172 14.35 -9.33 10.58
N ASN A 173 14.98 -8.60 11.49
CA ASN A 173 16.11 -7.74 11.14
C ASN A 173 17.40 -8.56 10.97
N THR A 174 18.39 -7.99 10.31
CA THR A 174 19.68 -8.64 10.01
C THR A 174 20.49 -9.05 11.25
N ASP A 175 20.23 -8.41 12.39
CA ASP A 175 20.82 -8.74 13.70
C ASP A 175 20.09 -9.87 14.44
N GLY A 176 19.02 -10.42 13.85
CA GLY A 176 18.21 -11.50 14.45
C GLY A 176 17.02 -11.01 15.29
N ARG A 177 16.89 -9.71 15.55
CA ARG A 177 15.72 -9.17 16.26
C ARG A 177 14.44 -9.39 15.45
N ILE A 178 13.38 -9.78 16.15
CA ILE A 178 12.03 -9.83 15.58
C ILE A 178 11.32 -8.54 15.94
N LEU A 179 10.79 -7.85 14.94
CA LEU A 179 10.12 -6.57 15.05
C LEU A 179 8.63 -6.73 14.70
N ALA A 180 7.78 -6.04 15.45
CA ALA A 180 6.35 -5.96 15.17
C ALA A 180 6.05 -5.20 13.87
N CYS A 181 6.91 -4.27 13.48
CA CYS A 181 6.71 -3.44 12.31
C CYS A 181 8.04 -3.25 11.56
N PRO A 182 8.09 -3.47 10.23
CA PRO A 182 9.35 -3.39 9.46
C PRO A 182 9.94 -1.98 9.38
N ILE A 183 9.10 -0.95 9.50
CA ILE A 183 9.54 0.45 9.51
C ILE A 183 10.10 0.87 10.88
N ALA A 184 9.78 0.12 11.94
CA ALA A 184 10.20 0.41 13.31
C ALA A 184 11.54 -0.28 13.67
N VAL A 185 12.61 0.06 12.95
CA VAL A 185 13.90 -0.65 13.01
C VAL A 185 14.66 -0.39 14.33
N SER A 186 14.54 0.83 14.85
CA SER A 186 15.26 1.31 16.04
C SER A 186 14.40 1.40 17.29
N GLU A 187 13.08 1.41 17.11
CA GLU A 187 12.12 1.78 18.13
C GLU A 187 11.93 0.61 19.09
N ARG A 188 12.20 0.85 20.38
CA ARG A 188 12.20 -0.21 21.40
C ARG A 188 10.85 -0.90 21.53
N TRP A 189 9.75 -0.17 21.35
CA TRP A 189 8.40 -0.72 21.44
C TRP A 189 8.12 -1.79 20.38
N ALA A 190 8.84 -1.76 19.25
CA ALA A 190 8.64 -2.69 18.16
C ALA A 190 9.45 -3.97 18.31
N ALA A 191 10.48 -4.01 19.15
CA ALA A 191 11.25 -5.22 19.39
C ALA A 191 10.43 -6.23 20.22
N VAL A 192 10.06 -7.35 19.60
CA VAL A 192 9.14 -8.35 20.16
C VAL A 192 9.74 -9.76 20.17
N GLY A 193 11.07 -9.87 20.08
CA GLY A 193 11.75 -11.15 20.21
C GLY A 193 13.06 -11.22 19.45
N ASP A 194 13.53 -12.44 19.27
CA ASP A 194 14.77 -12.77 18.56
C ASP A 194 14.64 -14.16 17.93
N VAL A 195 15.22 -14.37 16.74
CA VAL A 195 15.10 -15.63 16.00
C VAL A 195 15.57 -16.87 16.76
N LYS A 196 16.43 -16.73 17.78
CA LYS A 196 16.89 -17.85 18.63
C LYS A 196 15.91 -18.18 19.74
N ARG A 197 15.12 -17.20 20.20
CA ARG A 197 14.20 -17.33 21.35
C ARG A 197 12.73 -17.43 20.92
N GLY A 198 12.41 -16.96 19.73
CA GLY A 198 11.04 -16.82 19.23
C GLY A 198 10.47 -15.42 19.50
N ILE A 199 9.15 -15.34 19.36
CA ILE A 199 8.37 -14.11 19.54
C ILE A 199 7.84 -14.08 20.98
N ASP A 200 8.06 -12.96 21.66
CA ASP A 200 7.53 -12.70 23.01
C ASP A 200 6.02 -12.38 22.96
N ALA A 201 5.36 -12.33 24.12
CA ALA A 201 3.97 -11.89 24.18
C ALA A 201 3.84 -10.44 23.70
N VAL A 202 3.05 -10.22 22.64
CA VAL A 202 2.91 -8.90 22.00
C VAL A 202 1.70 -8.15 22.56
N GLY A 203 1.97 -7.11 23.36
CA GLY A 203 0.96 -6.27 24.03
C GLY A 203 0.62 -4.95 23.32
N LEU A 204 0.67 -4.93 21.98
CA LEU A 204 0.47 -3.69 21.21
C LEU A 204 -0.99 -3.25 21.17
N LYS A 205 -1.20 -1.93 21.23
CA LYS A 205 -2.51 -1.28 21.25
C LYS A 205 -2.53 -0.14 20.25
N LEU A 206 -3.72 0.11 19.71
CA LEU A 206 -3.95 1.30 18.90
C LEU A 206 -4.27 2.47 19.82
N ASP A 207 -4.05 3.67 19.31
CA ASP A 207 -4.47 4.92 19.95
C ASP A 207 -5.97 4.88 20.26
N GLU A 208 -6.37 5.31 21.45
CA GLU A 208 -7.75 5.20 21.95
C GLU A 208 -8.76 5.89 21.03
N ARG A 209 -8.34 6.91 20.26
CA ARG A 209 -9.16 7.56 19.24
C ARG A 209 -9.75 6.60 18.21
N CYS A 210 -9.08 5.47 17.97
CA CYS A 210 -9.57 4.45 17.05
C CYS A 210 -10.67 3.57 17.64
N SER A 211 -10.84 3.52 18.96
CA SER A 211 -11.85 2.68 19.62
C SER A 211 -13.30 3.14 19.39
N TYR A 212 -13.48 4.45 19.15
CA TYR A 212 -14.78 5.08 18.90
C TYR A 212 -14.90 5.68 17.48
N CYS A 213 -13.95 5.38 16.58
CA CYS A 213 -13.99 5.86 15.20
C CYS A 213 -14.94 5.01 14.34
N GLU A 214 -15.92 5.65 13.69
CA GLU A 214 -16.89 4.99 12.81
C GLU A 214 -16.21 4.17 11.68
N TYR A 215 -15.08 4.64 11.17
CA TYR A 215 -14.35 3.99 10.08
C TYR A 215 -13.35 2.91 10.54
N ARG A 216 -13.30 2.57 11.84
CA ARG A 216 -12.32 1.58 12.37
C ARG A 216 -12.43 0.21 11.70
N HIS A 217 -13.64 -0.19 11.32
CA HIS A 217 -13.91 -1.45 10.63
C HIS A 217 -13.40 -1.46 9.19
N VAL A 218 -13.23 -0.29 8.56
CA VAL A 218 -12.71 -0.12 7.19
C VAL A 218 -11.21 0.17 7.16
N CYS A 219 -10.70 0.99 8.08
CA CYS A 219 -9.28 1.38 8.06
C CYS A 219 -8.38 0.46 8.92
N GLY A 220 -8.95 -0.34 9.83
CA GLY A 220 -8.16 -1.22 10.69
C GLY A 220 -7.31 -0.53 11.76
N GLY A 221 -7.27 0.80 11.78
CA GLY A 221 -6.24 1.56 12.50
C GLY A 221 -5.04 1.96 11.63
N ARG A 222 -5.14 1.87 10.29
CA ARG A 222 -4.10 2.37 9.35
C ARG A 222 -2.69 1.86 9.70
N CYS A 223 -1.70 2.74 9.71
CA CYS A 223 -0.31 2.40 10.01
C CYS A 223 -0.06 2.27 11.52
N LEU A 224 0.32 1.07 11.98
CA LEU A 224 0.71 0.82 13.39
C LEU A 224 1.80 1.78 13.87
N TYR A 225 2.78 2.07 13.02
CA TYR A 225 3.90 2.95 13.35
C TYR A 225 3.42 4.31 13.86
N THR A 226 2.42 4.90 13.20
CA THR A 226 1.90 6.23 13.53
C THR A 226 1.12 6.29 14.85
N HIS A 227 0.78 5.15 15.44
CA HIS A 227 0.20 5.10 16.79
C HIS A 227 1.21 5.31 17.90
N TYR A 228 2.47 4.94 17.65
CA TYR A 228 3.56 5.02 18.61
C TYR A 228 4.48 6.18 18.32
N GLU A 229 4.75 6.44 17.04
CA GLU A 229 5.68 7.45 16.55
C GLU A 229 4.92 8.56 15.83
N LYS A 230 4.47 9.54 16.61
CA LYS A 230 3.72 10.71 16.11
C LYS A 230 4.67 11.81 15.66
N TYR A 231 5.29 11.62 14.49
CA TYR A 231 6.32 12.53 13.95
C TYR A 231 5.90 14.02 13.96
N TRP A 232 4.66 14.32 13.55
CA TRP A 232 4.07 15.66 13.58
C TRP A 232 3.16 15.91 14.79
N GLY A 233 3.32 15.15 15.87
CA GLY A 233 2.45 15.19 17.04
C GLY A 233 1.00 14.76 16.74
N ASP A 234 0.09 15.09 17.65
CA ASP A 234 -1.32 14.72 17.52
C ASP A 234 -2.03 15.42 16.35
N GLY A 235 -1.64 16.65 16.02
CA GLY A 235 -2.19 17.37 14.86
C GLY A 235 -1.89 16.66 13.53
N GLY A 236 -0.68 16.12 13.37
CA GLY A 236 -0.37 15.30 12.21
C GLY A 236 -1.08 13.95 12.18
N PHE A 237 -1.25 13.31 13.34
CA PHE A 237 -2.06 12.10 13.46
C PHE A 237 -3.49 12.35 12.96
N GLU A 238 -4.08 13.48 13.35
CA GLU A 238 -5.42 13.89 12.93
C GLU A 238 -5.49 14.27 11.45
N ALA A 239 -4.47 14.97 10.93
CA ALA A 239 -4.38 15.32 9.52
C ALA A 239 -4.40 14.07 8.60
N VAL A 240 -3.57 13.06 8.91
CA VAL A 240 -3.56 11.80 8.15
C VAL A 240 -4.87 11.03 8.33
N CYS A 241 -5.45 11.05 9.55
CA CYS A 241 -6.78 10.47 9.78
C CYS A 241 -7.86 11.14 8.93
N GLU A 242 -7.84 12.47 8.78
CA GLU A 242 -8.80 13.22 7.97
C GLU A 242 -8.72 12.80 6.49
N VAL A 243 -7.50 12.71 5.94
CA VAL A 243 -7.28 12.27 4.56
C VAL A 243 -7.74 10.82 4.37
N THR A 244 -7.46 9.94 5.34
CA THR A 244 -7.95 8.55 5.32
C THR A 244 -9.47 8.49 5.30
N LYS A 245 -10.15 9.20 6.22
CA LYS A 245 -11.61 9.24 6.28
C LYS A 245 -12.22 9.80 5.00
N SER A 246 -11.60 10.83 4.42
CA SER A 246 -12.05 11.43 3.16
C SER A 246 -11.88 10.46 1.98
N THR A 247 -10.78 9.72 1.93
CA THR A 247 -10.56 8.64 0.93
C THR A 247 -11.64 7.57 1.04
N ILE A 248 -11.95 7.13 2.28
CA ILE A 248 -12.99 6.14 2.54
C ILE A 248 -14.36 6.65 2.09
N LYS A 249 -14.73 7.89 2.42
CA LYS A 249 -15.99 8.52 1.97
C LYS A 249 -16.10 8.57 0.45
N ILE A 250 -15.04 8.98 -0.24
CA ILE A 250 -15.01 9.00 -1.71
C ILE A 250 -15.31 7.62 -2.28
N LEU A 251 -14.71 6.56 -1.72
CA LEU A 251 -14.93 5.19 -2.17
C LEU A 251 -16.33 4.66 -1.80
N GLU A 252 -16.86 5.06 -0.65
CA GLU A 252 -18.20 4.69 -0.20
C GLU A 252 -19.29 5.16 -1.18
N GLU A 253 -19.12 6.29 -1.87
CA GLU A 253 -20.01 6.72 -2.97
C GLU A 253 -20.10 5.69 -4.11
N GLY A 254 -19.04 4.91 -4.33
CA GLY A 254 -19.00 3.83 -5.33
C GLY A 254 -19.59 2.51 -4.86
N ARG A 255 -19.89 2.37 -3.56
CA ARG A 255 -20.35 1.13 -2.94
C ARG A 255 -21.62 0.55 -3.60
N PRO A 256 -22.68 1.33 -3.88
CA PRO A 256 -23.91 0.78 -4.47
C PRO A 256 -23.68 0.16 -5.86
N VAL A 257 -22.72 0.70 -6.62
CA VAL A 257 -22.35 0.17 -7.95
C VAL A 257 -21.75 -1.22 -7.81
N LEU A 258 -20.82 -1.42 -6.86
CA LEU A 258 -20.19 -2.72 -6.66
C LEU A 258 -21.17 -3.76 -6.09
N GLU A 259 -22.10 -3.35 -5.22
CA GLU A 259 -23.17 -4.22 -4.73
C GLU A 259 -24.11 -4.69 -5.87
N ASP A 260 -24.50 -3.79 -6.78
CA ASP A 260 -25.26 -4.16 -7.99
C ASP A 260 -24.49 -5.17 -8.85
N LEU A 261 -23.20 -4.90 -9.12
CA LEU A 261 -22.38 -5.78 -9.96
C LEU A 261 -22.18 -7.18 -9.35
N LEU A 262 -22.06 -7.27 -8.01
CA LEU A 262 -22.04 -8.54 -7.29
C LEU A 262 -23.38 -9.27 -7.40
N SER A 263 -24.50 -8.56 -7.21
CA SER A 263 -25.85 -9.15 -7.28
C SER A 263 -26.18 -9.70 -8.67
N ARG A 264 -25.64 -9.07 -9.72
CA ARG A 264 -25.80 -9.47 -11.12
C ARG A 264 -24.78 -10.51 -11.58
N GLY A 265 -23.82 -10.88 -10.73
CA GLY A 265 -22.76 -11.83 -11.05
C GLY A 265 -21.74 -11.32 -12.08
N VAL A 266 -21.67 -10.00 -12.32
CA VAL A 266 -20.63 -9.39 -13.16
C VAL A 266 -19.28 -9.45 -12.44
N LEU A 267 -19.31 -9.30 -11.12
CA LEU A 267 -18.19 -9.55 -10.22
C LEU A 267 -18.54 -10.69 -9.28
N ARG A 268 -17.53 -11.42 -8.83
CA ARG A 268 -17.67 -12.41 -7.76
C ARG A 268 -17.12 -11.85 -6.47
N ARG A 269 -17.60 -12.39 -5.34
CA ARG A 269 -17.17 -11.96 -4.00
C ARG A 269 -15.66 -12.15 -3.81
N GLU A 270 -15.12 -13.22 -4.39
CA GLU A 270 -13.70 -13.58 -4.32
C GLU A 270 -12.82 -12.56 -5.07
N ASP A 271 -13.35 -11.90 -6.10
CA ASP A 271 -12.60 -10.88 -6.85
C ASP A 271 -12.33 -9.63 -5.98
N LEU A 272 -13.16 -9.40 -4.96
CA LEU A 272 -13.02 -8.29 -3.99
C LEU A 272 -12.40 -8.71 -2.65
N ASP A 273 -12.08 -10.00 -2.42
CA ASP A 273 -11.48 -10.45 -1.15
C ASP A 273 -9.94 -10.34 -1.17
N TYR A 274 -9.45 -9.12 -1.37
CA TYR A 274 -8.02 -8.84 -1.37
C TYR A 274 -7.38 -9.06 0.02
N GLU A 275 -6.25 -9.77 0.07
CA GLU A 275 -5.49 -10.06 1.30
C GLU A 275 -4.13 -9.33 1.28
N PRO A 276 -4.01 -8.16 1.94
CA PRO A 276 -2.82 -7.31 1.86
C PRO A 276 -1.53 -7.99 2.35
N THR A 277 -1.66 -8.90 3.32
CA THR A 277 -0.53 -9.61 3.94
C THR A 277 0.18 -10.55 2.97
N LEU A 278 -0.50 -11.04 1.93
CA LEU A 278 0.11 -11.88 0.88
C LEU A 278 1.00 -11.07 -0.08
N ASP A 279 0.72 -9.78 -0.24
CA ASP A 279 1.46 -8.87 -1.13
C ASP A 279 2.40 -7.94 -0.37
N SER A 280 2.46 -8.05 0.97
CA SER A 280 3.22 -7.14 1.83
C SER A 280 2.89 -5.66 1.59
N THR A 281 1.60 -5.37 1.42
CA THR A 281 1.09 -4.03 1.09
C THR A 281 0.32 -3.40 2.24
N GLU A 282 0.38 -2.07 2.33
CA GLU A 282 -0.48 -1.26 3.20
C GLU A 282 -1.62 -0.67 2.36
N VAL A 283 -2.85 -1.08 2.65
CA VAL A 283 -4.02 -0.68 1.84
C VAL A 283 -4.65 0.64 2.27
N ILE A 284 -4.15 1.26 3.33
CA ILE A 284 -4.61 2.56 3.81
C ILE A 284 -3.42 3.52 3.71
N PRO A 285 -3.33 4.33 2.63
CA PRO A 285 -2.18 5.17 2.31
C PRO A 285 -1.87 6.26 3.33
#